data_AF-A0A3N5RB77-F1
#
_entry.id   AF-A0A3N5RB77-F1
#
_cell.length_a   1.000
_cell.length_b   1.000
_cell.length_c   1.000
_cell.angle_alpha   90.00
_cell.angle_beta   90.00
_cell.angle_gamma   90.00
#
_symmetry.space_group_name_H-M   'P 1'
#
loop_
_entity.id
_entity.type
_entity.pdbx_description
1 polymer ?
#
loop_
_entity_poly.entity_id
_entity_poly.type
_entity_poly.pdbx_seq_one_letter_code
_entity_poly.pdbx_strand_id
1 'polypeptide(L)'
;MVIHKYDVYRSPNVGLFTRTNDKTLLLPFGFADTKTKRLKEYLNVEEIIYVSIAGTRLMGPMTVMNNNGILLPSTVSDEEIQILKQ
;
A
#
# COMPACT_ATOMS: atom_id res chain seq x y z
N MET A 1 -9.55 17.61 -9.98
CA MET A 1 -8.39 16.80 -9.57
C MET A 1 -7.63 17.56 -8.50
N VAL A 2 -7.62 17.06 -7.27
CA VAL A 2 -6.86 17.68 -6.16
C VAL A 2 -5.56 16.90 -6.00
N ILE A 3 -4.45 17.60 -5.78
CA ILE A 3 -3.14 17.00 -5.55
C ILE A 3 -2.69 17.37 -4.14
N HIS A 4 -2.46 16.37 -3.30
CA HIS A 4 -2.00 16.55 -1.93
C HIS A 4 -0.49 16.28 -1.85
N LYS A 5 0.26 17.19 -1.20
CA LYS A 5 1.65 16.91 -0.85
C LYS A 5 1.68 15.93 0.31
N TYR A 6 2.45 14.86 0.16
CA TYR A 6 2.56 13.82 1.17
C TYR A 6 3.96 13.23 1.22
N ASP A 7 4.38 12.75 2.38
CA ASP A 7 5.62 12.01 2.56
C ASP A 7 5.39 10.72 3.35
N VAL A 8 6.18 9.71 3.01
CA VAL A 8 6.23 8.42 3.71
C VAL A 8 7.65 8.26 4.24
N TYR A 9 7.78 8.04 5.55
CA TYR A 9 9.09 7.95 6.23
C TYR A 9 10.03 9.14 5.95
N ARG A 10 9.48 10.36 5.87
CA ARG A 10 10.23 11.59 5.53
C ARG A 10 10.92 11.52 4.15
N SER A 11 10.46 10.61 3.28
CA SER A 11 10.88 10.48 1.90
C SER A 11 9.79 11.01 0.97
N PRO A 12 10.16 11.76 -0.09
CA PRO A 12 9.21 12.21 -1.10
C PRO A 12 8.72 11.07 -2.00
N ASN A 13 9.35 9.89 -1.94
CA ASN A 13 9.08 8.77 -2.82
C ASN A 13 7.89 7.92 -2.32
N VAL A 14 6.70 8.51 -2.27
CA VAL A 14 5.46 7.88 -1.75
C VAL A 14 5.17 6.55 -2.44
N GLY A 15 5.34 6.52 -3.77
CA GLY A 15 5.09 5.34 -4.59
C GLY A 15 6.07 4.18 -4.40
N LEU A 16 7.13 4.32 -3.59
CA LEU A 16 7.96 3.17 -3.18
C LEU A 16 7.29 2.37 -2.07
N PHE A 17 6.67 3.09 -1.13
CA PHE A 17 6.18 2.54 0.13
C PHE A 17 4.66 2.40 0.18
N THR A 18 3.97 2.58 -0.93
CA THR A 18 2.51 2.48 -0.98
C THR A 18 2.08 1.95 -2.34
N ARG A 19 0.94 1.25 -2.37
CA ARG A 19 0.26 0.86 -3.61
C ARG A 19 -1.24 0.95 -3.40
N THR A 20 -1.99 1.40 -4.38
CA THR A 20 -3.43 1.58 -4.25
C THR A 20 -4.13 1.23 -5.56
N ASN A 21 -5.37 0.78 -5.46
CA ASN A 21 -6.37 0.87 -6.53
C ASN A 21 -7.50 1.79 -6.05
N ASP A 22 -8.69 1.70 -6.66
CA ASP A 22 -9.82 2.58 -6.32
C ASP A 22 -10.45 2.26 -4.95
N LYS A 23 -10.15 1.10 -4.36
CA LYS A 23 -10.82 0.59 -3.15
C LYS A 23 -9.86 0.32 -1.99
N THR A 24 -8.65 -0.13 -2.30
CA THR A 24 -7.71 -0.71 -1.36
C THR A 24 -6.37 0.01 -1.44
N LEU A 25 -5.82 0.35 -0.27
CA LEU A 25 -4.49 0.94 -0.11
C LEU A 25 -3.59 0.02 0.74
N LEU A 26 -2.47 -0.38 0.15
CA LEU A 26 -1.42 -1.16 0.79
C LEU A 26 -0.44 -0.24 1.51
N LEU A 27 -0.24 -0.49 2.81
CA LEU A 27 0.70 0.25 3.66
C LEU A 27 1.65 -0.70 4.39
N PRO A 28 2.88 -0.25 4.72
CA PRO A 28 3.77 -1.04 5.55
C PRO A 28 3.24 -1.15 6.98
N PHE A 29 3.57 -2.25 7.66
CA PHE A 29 3.32 -2.39 9.10
C PHE A 29 3.91 -1.23 9.91
N GLY A 30 3.17 -0.78 10.93
CA GLY A 30 3.58 0.31 11.80
C GLY A 30 3.51 1.70 11.16
N PHE A 31 2.81 1.86 10.03
CA PHE A 31 2.50 3.18 9.51
C PHE A 31 1.54 3.93 10.44
N ALA A 32 1.78 5.22 10.69
CA ALA A 32 1.08 5.96 11.73
C ALA A 32 -0.41 6.17 11.39
N ASP A 33 -1.30 5.89 12.34
CA ASP A 33 -2.76 5.96 12.13
C ASP A 33 -3.25 7.34 11.64
N THR A 34 -2.68 8.43 12.18
CA THR A 34 -3.03 9.79 11.75
C THR A 34 -2.69 10.03 10.28
N LYS A 35 -1.58 9.45 9.83
CA LYS A 35 -1.13 9.46 8.44
C LYS A 35 -2.00 8.54 7.57
N THR A 36 -2.30 7.33 8.04
CA THR A 36 -3.23 6.40 7.35
C THR A 36 -4.58 7.06 7.09
N LYS A 37 -5.21 7.65 8.11
CA LYS A 37 -6.54 8.29 7.99
C LYS A 37 -6.54 9.40 6.94
N ARG A 38 -5.54 10.29 6.97
CA ARG A 38 -5.39 11.33 5.95
C ARG A 38 -5.22 10.76 4.54
N LEU A 39 -4.36 9.77 4.38
CA LEU A 39 -4.10 9.19 3.06
C LEU A 39 -5.34 8.46 2.51
N LYS A 40 -6.08 7.78 3.39
CA LYS A 40 -7.38 7.16 3.09
C LYS A 40 -8.38 8.19 2.57
N GLU A 41 -8.52 9.31 3.27
CA GLU A 41 -9.41 10.41 2.88
C GLU A 41 -8.98 11.06 1.56
N TYR A 42 -7.69 11.33 1.37
CA TYR A 42 -7.17 11.95 0.15
C TYR A 42 -7.36 11.09 -1.10
N LEU A 43 -7.24 9.78 -0.94
CA LEU A 43 -7.38 8.82 -2.05
C LEU A 43 -8.80 8.28 -2.18
N ASN A 44 -9.70 8.60 -1.24
CA ASN A 44 -11.07 8.11 -1.18
C ASN A 44 -11.16 6.57 -1.29
N VAL A 45 -10.31 5.87 -0.54
CA VAL A 45 -10.26 4.40 -0.49
C VAL A 45 -10.93 3.90 0.78
N GLU A 46 -11.58 2.74 0.72
CA GLU A 46 -12.35 2.20 1.85
C GLU A 46 -11.51 1.25 2.72
N GLU A 47 -10.62 0.50 2.08
CA GLU A 47 -9.88 -0.59 2.69
C GLU A 47 -8.40 -0.25 2.84
N ILE A 48 -7.84 -0.55 4.01
CA ILE A 48 -6.41 -0.44 4.30
C ILE A 48 -5.89 -1.82 4.64
N ILE A 49 -4.88 -2.28 3.92
CA ILE A 49 -4.20 -3.53 4.22
C ILE A 49 -2.77 -3.20 4.64
N TYR A 50 -2.42 -3.57 5.86
CA TYR A 50 -1.04 -3.48 6.34
C TYR A 50 -0.31 -4.78 6.01
N VAL A 51 0.73 -4.68 5.18
CA VAL A 51 1.42 -5.86 4.65
C VAL A 51 2.85 -5.52 4.23
N SER A 52 3.73 -6.53 4.24
CA SER A 52 5.01 -6.50 3.53
C SER A 52 4.89 -7.26 2.22
N ILE A 53 5.79 -7.01 1.27
CA ILE A 53 5.86 -7.82 0.04
C ILE A 53 7.28 -8.35 -0.09
N ALA A 54 7.39 -9.69 -0.09
CA ALA A 54 8.65 -10.43 -0.04
C ALA A 54 9.54 -9.97 1.13
N GLY A 55 8.94 -9.74 2.30
CA GLY A 55 9.63 -9.30 3.51
C GLY A 55 10.11 -7.83 3.48
N THR A 56 9.70 -7.05 2.47
CA THR A 56 10.09 -5.64 2.33
C THR A 56 8.92 -4.70 2.56
N ARG A 57 9.24 -3.42 2.82
CA ARG A 57 8.25 -2.32 2.88
C ARG A 57 8.02 -1.64 1.52
N LEU A 58 8.46 -2.28 0.42
CA LEU A 58 8.55 -1.67 -0.90
C LEU A 58 7.41 -2.14 -1.81
N MET A 59 6.15 -2.03 -1.38
CA MET A 59 4.99 -2.50 -2.16
C MET A 59 4.92 -1.88 -3.55
N GLY A 60 5.39 -0.64 -3.69
CA GLY A 60 5.44 0.10 -4.95
C GLY A 60 6.12 -0.63 -6.10
N PRO A 61 7.45 -0.84 -6.05
CA PRO A 61 8.18 -1.59 -7.07
C PRO A 61 7.89 -3.10 -7.02
N MET A 62 7.46 -3.64 -5.89
CA MET A 62 7.26 -5.08 -5.74
C MET A 62 5.92 -5.60 -6.27
N THR A 63 4.95 -4.72 -6.56
CA THR A 63 3.61 -5.15 -6.98
C THR A 63 3.05 -4.29 -8.09
N VAL A 64 2.10 -4.81 -8.85
CA VAL A 64 1.18 -4.02 -9.69
C VAL A 64 -0.23 -4.45 -9.36
N MET A 65 -1.17 -3.50 -9.23
CA MET A 65 -2.55 -3.81 -8.86
C MET A 65 -3.54 -2.92 -9.61
N ASN A 66 -4.73 -3.44 -9.82
CA ASN A 66 -5.91 -2.69 -10.26
C ASN A 66 -7.15 -3.24 -9.54
N ASN A 67 -8.35 -2.87 -9.98
CA ASN A 67 -9.60 -3.33 -9.36
C ASN A 67 -9.93 -4.81 -9.62
N ASN A 68 -9.16 -5.51 -10.46
CA ASN A 68 -9.40 -6.89 -10.86
C ASN A 68 -8.36 -7.86 -10.27
N GLY A 69 -7.28 -7.35 -9.69
CA GLY A 69 -6.26 -8.20 -9.07
C GLY A 69 -4.94 -7.49 -8.81
N ILE A 70 -4.01 -8.28 -8.28
CA ILE A 70 -2.65 -7.88 -7.93
C ILE A 70 -1.66 -8.93 -8.47
N LEU A 71 -0.54 -8.48 -9.02
CA LEU A 71 0.59 -9.34 -9.34
C LEU A 71 1.66 -9.16 -8.26
N LEU A 72 2.17 -10.30 -7.80
CA LEU A 72 3.15 -10.43 -6.73
C LEU A 72 4.42 -11.08 -7.27
N PRO A 73 5.59 -10.82 -6.67
CA PRO A 73 6.82 -11.50 -7.03
C PRO A 73 6.75 -12.96 -6.54
N SER A 74 7.52 -13.85 -7.18
CA SER A 74 7.61 -15.26 -6.76
C SER A 74 8.24 -15.47 -5.38
N THR A 75 8.80 -14.42 -4.80
CA THR A 75 9.45 -14.40 -3.47
C THR A 75 8.51 -13.95 -2.35
N VAL A 76 7.24 -13.65 -2.65
CA VAL A 76 6.23 -13.32 -1.63
C VAL A 76 5.96 -14.55 -0.75
N SER A 77 5.74 -14.34 0.55
CA SER A 77 5.44 -15.46 1.46
C SER A 77 3.97 -15.86 1.41
N ASP A 78 3.67 -17.11 1.81
CA ASP A 78 2.28 -17.57 1.93
C ASP A 78 1.48 -16.74 2.94
N GLU A 79 2.11 -16.29 4.03
CA GLU A 79 1.49 -15.41 5.02
C GLU A 79 1.09 -14.06 4.41
N GLU A 80 1.99 -13.43 3.65
CA GLU A 80 1.70 -12.18 2.92
C GLU A 80 0.55 -12.38 1.92
N ILE A 81 0.50 -13.53 1.23
CA ILE A 81 -0.62 -13.88 0.34
C ILE A 81 -1.93 -14.02 1.12
N GLN A 82 -1.91 -14.66 2.30
CA GLN A 82 -3.13 -14.79 3.11
C GLN A 82 -3.64 -13.44 3.58
N ILE A 83 -2.75 -12.54 4.01
CA ILE A 83 -3.14 -11.17 4.40
C ILE A 83 -3.81 -10.43 3.23
N LEU A 84 -3.28 -10.59 2.00
CA LEU A 84 -3.82 -9.95 0.80
C LEU A 84 -5.15 -10.55 0.28
N LYS A 85 -5.56 -11.72 0.79
CA LYS A 85 -6.79 -12.42 0.40
C LYS A 85 -7.96 -12.22 1.37
N GLN A 86 -7.72 -11.58 2.51
CA GLN A 86 -8.76 -11.24 3.49
C GLN A 86 -9.77 -10.26 2.87
#